data_AF-A0A953R4A2-F1
#
_entry.id   AF-A0A953R4A2-F1
#
_cell.length_a   1.000
_cell.length_b   1.000
_cell.length_c   1.000
_cell.angle_alpha   90.00
_cell.angle_beta   90.00
_cell.angle_gamma   90.00
#
_symmetry.space_group_name_H-M   'P 1'
#
loop_
_entity.id
_entity.type
_entity.pdbx_description
1 polymer ?
#
loop_
_entity_poly.entity_id
_entity_poly.type
_entity_poly.pdbx_seq_one_letter_code
_entity_poly.pdbx_strand_id
1 'polypeptide(L)'
;MPGAAFVLFLEWVFLLGSLLIAGKLYKSGLYLRYRVFFAYFIFRVPVAAYTLLTDVKSHGYFYFWVVTQPLIWIFYAWVVLELCRLVLERHKGLYSLGKWAMYLGMAVSVTLSVLSLLPRINPTTTQRSRAIFYVMAADRGVTFSLAILVLLMLLMISRYPVRLSRNVVLHASLYTIFFLSNTLGVLLQSVFGLRHYTAIDTGLLCVSVICVLAWLFFLTPEGEEVRVNIPHFDPKQEERILYHLDTLNATMLKVSRK
;
A
#
# COMPACT_ATOMS: atom_id res chain seq x y z
N MET A 1 -13.42 -18.78 19.09
CA MET A 1 -13.60 -18.56 17.65
C MET A 1 -14.43 -17.29 17.51
N PRO A 2 -14.03 -16.31 16.67
CA PRO A 2 -14.90 -15.18 16.39
C PRO A 2 -16.24 -15.71 15.85
N GLY A 3 -17.35 -15.17 16.34
CA GLY A 3 -18.67 -15.64 15.92
C GLY A 3 -18.86 -15.39 14.42
N ALA A 4 -19.46 -16.35 13.70
CA ALA A 4 -19.73 -16.19 12.26
C ALA A 4 -20.50 -14.90 11.94
N ALA A 5 -21.42 -14.51 12.83
CA ALA A 5 -22.16 -13.25 12.74
C ALA A 5 -21.25 -12.00 12.80
N PHE A 6 -20.16 -12.04 13.57
CA PHE A 6 -19.21 -10.94 13.67
C PHE A 6 -18.39 -10.79 12.38
N VAL A 7 -17.96 -11.91 11.78
CA VAL A 7 -17.23 -11.89 10.50
C VAL A 7 -18.12 -11.37 9.38
N LEU A 8 -19.36 -11.87 9.28
CA LEU A 8 -20.35 -11.37 8.31
C LEU A 8 -20.62 -9.88 8.49
N PHE A 9 -20.78 -9.41 9.73
CA PHE A 9 -20.95 -7.98 10.00
C PHE A 9 -19.77 -7.15 9.48
N LEU A 10 -18.54 -7.59 9.73
CA LEU A 10 -17.34 -6.91 9.24
C LEU A 10 -17.27 -6.90 7.71
N GLU A 11 -17.63 -7.99 7.04
CA GLU A 11 -17.66 -8.06 5.57
C GLU A 11 -18.69 -7.10 4.97
N TRP A 12 -19.87 -6.99 5.58
CA TRP A 12 -20.88 -6.01 5.17
C TRP A 12 -20.41 -4.56 5.37
N VAL A 13 -19.80 -4.27 6.53
CA VAL A 13 -19.22 -2.94 6.79
C VAL A 13 -18.10 -2.65 5.79
N PHE A 14 -17.28 -3.65 5.45
CA PHE A 14 -16.21 -3.52 4.48
C PHE A 14 -16.75 -3.19 3.07
N LEU A 15 -17.79 -3.91 2.63
CA LEU A 15 -18.45 -3.70 1.34
C LEU A 15 -19.10 -2.33 1.27
N LEU A 16 -19.89 -1.96 2.29
CA LEU A 16 -20.55 -0.65 2.35
C LEU A 16 -19.52 0.48 2.41
N GLY A 17 -18.47 0.35 3.23
CA GLY A 17 -17.40 1.32 3.32
C GLY A 17 -16.66 1.51 1.99
N SER A 18 -16.41 0.41 1.26
CA SER A 18 -15.81 0.45 -0.07
C SER A 18 -16.68 1.19 -1.08
N LEU A 19 -17.99 0.93 -1.08
CA LEU A 19 -18.95 1.59 -1.96
C LEU A 19 -19.05 3.09 -1.64
N LEU A 20 -19.12 3.45 -0.36
CA LEU A 20 -19.21 4.84 0.10
C LEU A 20 -17.94 5.62 -0.24
N ILE A 21 -16.75 5.03 -0.10
CA ILE A 21 -15.49 5.66 -0.52
C ILE A 21 -15.49 5.91 -2.03
N ALA A 22 -15.86 4.92 -2.84
CA ALA A 22 -15.95 5.08 -4.28
C ALA A 22 -16.92 6.22 -4.65
N GLY A 23 -18.11 6.25 -4.03
CA GLY A 23 -19.06 7.34 -4.22
C GLY A 23 -18.52 8.70 -3.78
N LYS A 24 -17.81 8.78 -2.66
CA LYS A 24 -17.18 10.00 -2.16
C LYS A 24 -16.09 10.50 -3.11
N LEU A 25 -15.21 9.63 -3.59
CA LEU A 25 -14.14 9.96 -4.56
C LEU A 25 -14.72 10.48 -5.88
N TYR A 26 -15.83 9.89 -6.33
CA TYR A 26 -16.53 10.34 -7.53
C TYR A 26 -17.15 11.73 -7.33
N LYS A 27 -17.92 11.92 -6.25
CA LYS A 27 -18.60 13.20 -5.96
C LYS A 27 -17.63 14.35 -5.70
N SER A 28 -16.49 14.07 -5.07
CA SER A 28 -15.49 15.10 -4.71
C SER A 28 -14.50 15.43 -5.84
N GLY A 29 -14.54 14.72 -6.97
CA GLY A 29 -13.59 14.92 -8.08
C GLY A 29 -12.19 14.37 -7.83
N LEU A 30 -11.91 13.80 -6.64
CA LEU A 30 -10.61 13.23 -6.28
C LEU A 30 -10.23 12.01 -7.13
N TYR A 31 -11.19 11.38 -7.81
CA TYR A 31 -10.93 10.24 -8.71
C TYR A 31 -9.93 10.57 -9.83
N LEU A 32 -9.81 11.84 -10.24
CA LEU A 32 -8.86 12.26 -11.29
C LEU A 32 -7.40 12.21 -10.82
N ARG A 33 -7.18 12.45 -9.52
CA ARG A 33 -5.87 12.47 -8.87
C ARG A 33 -5.49 11.09 -8.32
N TYR A 34 -6.48 10.35 -7.79
CA TYR A 34 -6.34 9.01 -7.22
C TYR A 34 -7.06 7.97 -8.10
N ARG A 35 -6.61 7.84 -9.36
CA ARG A 35 -7.29 7.03 -10.40
C ARG A 35 -7.21 5.55 -10.07
N VAL A 36 -6.02 5.08 -9.68
CA VAL A 36 -5.79 3.67 -9.38
C VAL A 36 -6.47 3.29 -8.08
N PHE A 37 -6.38 4.14 -7.05
CA PHE A 37 -7.12 3.96 -5.80
C PHE A 37 -8.63 3.80 -6.01
N PHE A 38 -9.22 4.66 -6.84
CA PHE A 38 -10.64 4.58 -7.19
C PHE A 38 -10.96 3.28 -7.94
N ALA A 39 -10.15 2.93 -8.95
CA ALA A 39 -10.31 1.69 -9.71
C ALA A 39 -10.20 0.44 -8.81
N TYR A 40 -9.29 0.46 -7.83
CA TYR A 40 -9.14 -0.62 -6.84
C TYR A 40 -10.42 -0.82 -6.02
N PHE A 41 -11.04 0.25 -5.51
CA PHE A 41 -12.29 0.12 -4.76
C PHE A 41 -13.46 -0.34 -5.63
N ILE A 42 -13.56 0.13 -6.88
CA ILE A 42 -14.55 -0.38 -7.83
C ILE A 42 -14.36 -1.87 -8.08
N PHE A 43 -13.12 -2.33 -8.28
CA PHE A 43 -12.83 -3.74 -8.49
C PHE A 43 -13.13 -4.59 -7.24
N ARG A 44 -12.92 -4.02 -6.04
CA ARG A 44 -13.12 -4.76 -4.78
C ARG A 44 -14.59 -4.97 -4.42
N VAL A 45 -15.50 -4.08 -4.84
CA VAL A 45 -16.95 -4.21 -4.60
C VAL A 45 -17.55 -5.51 -5.17
N PRO A 46 -17.41 -5.84 -6.47
CA PRO A 46 -17.95 -7.08 -7.02
C PRO A 46 -17.25 -8.32 -6.47
N VAL A 47 -15.95 -8.23 -6.16
CA VAL A 47 -15.22 -9.33 -5.50
C VAL A 47 -15.80 -9.60 -4.11
N ALA A 48 -15.96 -8.57 -3.28
CA ALA A 48 -16.54 -8.69 -1.93
C ALA A 48 -18.01 -9.17 -1.97
N ALA A 49 -18.80 -8.69 -2.94
CA ALA A 49 -20.17 -9.15 -3.14
C ALA A 49 -20.21 -10.63 -3.53
N TYR A 50 -19.35 -11.08 -4.44
CA TYR A 50 -19.29 -12.47 -4.86
C TYR A 50 -18.86 -13.41 -3.73
N THR A 51 -17.89 -12.99 -2.90
CA THR A 51 -17.45 -13.77 -1.73
C THR A 51 -18.54 -13.88 -0.66
N LEU A 52 -19.38 -12.85 -0.49
CA LEU A 52 -20.53 -12.89 0.44
C LEU A 52 -21.65 -13.81 -0.03
N LEU A 53 -21.87 -13.91 -1.35
CA LEU A 53 -22.98 -14.66 -1.95
C LEU A 53 -22.67 -16.15 -2.17
N THR A 54 -21.40 -16.55 -2.08
CA THR A 54 -20.94 -17.89 -2.47
C THR A 54 -20.39 -18.65 -1.27
N ASP A 55 -20.78 -19.93 -1.10
CA ASP A 55 -20.18 -20.81 -0.09
C ASP A 55 -18.70 -21.04 -0.37
N VAL A 56 -17.86 -20.79 0.63
CA VAL A 56 -16.40 -20.96 0.65
C VAL A 56 -15.98 -22.38 0.23
N LYS A 57 -16.84 -23.39 0.43
CA LYS A 57 -16.56 -24.79 0.07
C LYS A 57 -16.73 -25.08 -1.43
N SER A 58 -17.41 -24.20 -2.17
CA SER A 58 -17.70 -24.40 -3.59
C SER A 58 -16.43 -24.43 -4.45
N HIS A 59 -16.44 -25.24 -5.50
CA HIS A 59 -15.33 -25.28 -6.46
C HIS A 59 -15.26 -23.99 -7.28
N GLY A 60 -16.40 -23.34 -7.53
CA GLY A 60 -16.46 -22.04 -8.21
C GLY A 60 -15.77 -20.92 -7.43
N TYR A 61 -15.95 -20.90 -6.10
CA TYR A 61 -15.26 -19.98 -5.20
C TYR A 61 -13.73 -20.12 -5.32
N PHE A 62 -13.23 -21.37 -5.37
CA PHE A 62 -11.81 -21.63 -5.48
C PHE A 62 -11.19 -21.08 -6.76
N TYR A 63 -11.79 -21.34 -7.93
CA TYR A 63 -11.28 -20.82 -9.19
C TYR A 63 -11.37 -19.29 -9.27
N PHE A 64 -12.47 -18.72 -8.81
CA PHE A 64 -12.63 -17.28 -8.71
C PHE A 64 -11.54 -16.65 -7.83
N TRP A 65 -11.28 -17.22 -6.67
CA TRP A 65 -10.24 -16.75 -5.75
C TRP A 65 -8.83 -16.85 -6.35
N VAL A 66 -8.50 -17.95 -7.02
CA VAL A 66 -7.19 -18.13 -7.68
C VAL A 66 -6.94 -17.09 -8.78
N VAL A 67 -7.98 -16.70 -9.52
CA VAL A 67 -7.87 -15.69 -10.60
C VAL A 67 -7.85 -14.26 -10.05
N THR A 68 -8.67 -13.98 -9.03
CA THR A 68 -8.78 -12.63 -8.46
C THR A 68 -7.56 -12.25 -7.64
N GLN A 69 -6.84 -13.21 -7.04
CA GLN A 69 -5.66 -12.89 -6.21
C GLN A 69 -4.52 -12.18 -6.97
N PRO A 70 -4.04 -12.68 -8.12
CA PRO A 70 -3.06 -11.98 -8.92
C PRO A 70 -3.50 -10.58 -9.36
N LEU A 71 -4.79 -10.40 -9.66
CA LEU A 71 -5.36 -9.08 -9.98
C LEU A 71 -5.25 -8.13 -8.80
N ILE A 72 -5.55 -8.59 -7.58
CA ILE A 72 -5.40 -7.79 -6.35
C ILE A 72 -3.94 -7.37 -6.16
N TRP A 73 -2.97 -8.27 -6.39
CA TRP A 73 -1.54 -7.94 -6.30
C TRP A 73 -1.12 -6.85 -7.30
N ILE A 74 -1.62 -6.92 -8.54
CA ILE A 74 -1.37 -5.90 -9.56
C ILE A 74 -1.93 -4.54 -9.10
N PHE A 75 -3.15 -4.52 -8.56
CA PHE A 75 -3.73 -3.30 -8.00
C PHE A 75 -2.91 -2.76 -6.82
N TYR A 76 -2.44 -3.62 -5.90
CA TYR A 76 -1.56 -3.19 -4.82
C TYR A 76 -0.27 -2.54 -5.33
N ALA A 77 0.38 -3.14 -6.33
CA ALA A 77 1.56 -2.56 -6.94
C ALA A 77 1.24 -1.20 -7.59
N TRP A 78 0.17 -1.10 -8.37
CA TRP A 78 -0.23 0.16 -9.01
C TRP A 78 -0.61 1.25 -8.01
N VAL A 79 -1.29 0.91 -6.93
CA VAL A 79 -1.64 1.86 -5.86
C VAL A 79 -0.38 2.40 -5.19
N VAL A 80 0.60 1.54 -4.92
CA VAL A 80 1.88 1.98 -4.34
C VAL A 80 2.66 2.84 -5.34
N LEU A 81 2.63 2.51 -6.64
CA LEU A 81 3.22 3.36 -7.69
C LEU A 81 2.51 4.72 -7.81
N GLU A 82 1.18 4.75 -7.71
CA GLU A 82 0.40 5.99 -7.67
C GLU A 82 0.79 6.83 -6.44
N LEU A 83 0.93 6.21 -5.27
CA LEU A 83 1.42 6.89 -4.07
C LEU A 83 2.84 7.45 -4.28
N CYS A 84 3.75 6.67 -4.86
CA CYS A 84 5.10 7.12 -5.20
C CYS A 84 5.05 8.32 -6.14
N ARG A 85 4.25 8.24 -7.22
CA ARG A 85 4.08 9.35 -8.15
C ARG A 85 3.58 10.60 -7.44
N LEU A 86 2.56 10.50 -6.60
CA LEU A 86 1.98 11.64 -5.87
C LEU A 86 2.99 12.29 -4.90
N VAL A 87 3.88 11.50 -4.30
CA VAL A 87 4.96 12.01 -3.45
C VAL A 87 6.05 12.69 -4.29
N LEU A 88 6.37 12.14 -5.48
CA LEU A 88 7.45 12.64 -6.34
C LEU A 88 7.05 13.80 -7.27
N GLU A 89 5.76 13.94 -7.63
CA GLU A 89 5.26 14.92 -8.61
C GLU A 89 5.62 16.37 -8.25
N ARG A 90 5.86 16.65 -6.96
CA ARG A 90 6.19 17.99 -6.48
C ARG A 90 7.69 18.32 -6.45
N HIS A 91 8.56 17.35 -6.76
CA HIS A 91 10.01 17.56 -6.77
C HIS A 91 10.64 17.09 -8.08
N LYS A 92 10.73 18.01 -9.07
CA LYS A 92 11.42 17.78 -10.35
C LYS A 92 12.90 17.37 -10.18
N GLY A 93 13.55 17.75 -9.08
CA GLY A 93 14.93 17.35 -8.75
C GLY A 93 15.09 15.88 -8.30
N LEU A 94 14.00 15.21 -7.93
CA LEU A 94 13.97 13.81 -7.50
C LEU A 94 13.64 12.86 -8.66
N TYR A 95 13.84 13.27 -9.92
CA TYR A 95 13.75 12.38 -11.08
C TYR A 95 14.74 11.20 -10.99
N SER A 96 15.82 11.34 -10.20
CA SER A 96 16.71 10.23 -9.80
C SER A 96 16.04 9.21 -8.87
N LEU A 97 15.02 9.61 -8.11
CA LEU A 97 14.22 8.77 -7.22
C LEU A 97 13.22 7.91 -8.02
N GLY A 98 12.80 8.38 -9.21
CA GLY A 98 12.13 7.53 -10.20
C GLY A 98 13.01 6.36 -10.67
N LYS A 99 14.33 6.57 -10.78
CA LYS A 99 15.28 5.45 -11.02
C LYS A 99 15.36 4.52 -9.82
N TRP A 100 15.33 5.03 -8.58
CA TRP A 100 15.23 4.20 -7.38
C TRP A 100 13.95 3.38 -7.33
N ALA A 101 12.79 3.95 -7.69
CA ALA A 101 11.54 3.19 -7.80
C ALA A 101 11.63 2.09 -8.87
N MET A 102 12.36 2.34 -9.97
CA MET A 102 12.62 1.34 -11.02
C MET A 102 13.61 0.25 -10.54
N TYR A 103 14.68 0.61 -9.84
CA TYR A 103 15.60 -0.34 -9.19
C TYR A 103 14.91 -1.15 -8.09
N LEU A 104 14.00 -0.52 -7.34
CA LEU A 104 13.26 -1.19 -6.27
C LEU A 104 12.18 -2.09 -6.85
N GLY A 105 11.50 -1.68 -7.92
CA GLY A 105 10.64 -2.55 -8.72
C GLY A 105 11.39 -3.75 -9.32
N MET A 106 12.64 -3.54 -9.78
CA MET A 106 13.50 -4.63 -10.27
C MET A 106 13.96 -5.54 -9.13
N ALA A 107 14.35 -5.00 -7.98
CA ALA A 107 14.70 -5.79 -6.79
C ALA A 107 13.49 -6.58 -6.26
N VAL A 108 12.30 -5.99 -6.27
CA VAL A 108 11.02 -6.63 -5.97
C VAL A 108 10.74 -7.75 -6.97
N SER A 109 10.92 -7.52 -8.27
CA SER A 109 10.73 -8.56 -9.29
C SER A 109 11.73 -9.71 -9.16
N VAL A 110 13.00 -9.44 -8.87
CA VAL A 110 14.03 -10.47 -8.67
C VAL A 110 13.78 -11.25 -7.38
N THR A 111 13.44 -10.58 -6.28
CA THR A 111 13.08 -11.25 -5.03
C THR A 111 11.81 -12.09 -5.18
N LEU A 112 10.79 -11.60 -5.90
CA LEU A 112 9.60 -12.37 -6.27
C LEU A 112 9.94 -13.61 -7.10
N SER A 113 10.80 -13.48 -8.13
CA SER A 113 11.24 -14.62 -8.95
C SER A 113 12.01 -15.67 -8.14
N VAL A 114 12.89 -15.23 -7.22
CA VAL A 114 13.67 -16.12 -6.35
C VAL A 114 12.79 -16.78 -5.28
N LEU A 115 11.83 -16.05 -4.68
CA LEU A 115 10.86 -16.62 -3.73
C LEU A 115 9.90 -17.58 -4.43
N SER A 116 9.49 -17.30 -5.66
CA SER A 116 8.62 -18.18 -6.46
C SER A 116 9.29 -19.51 -6.80
N LEU A 117 10.62 -19.58 -6.77
CA LEU A 117 11.40 -20.82 -6.95
C LEU A 117 11.54 -21.65 -5.66
N LEU A 118 11.15 -21.11 -4.50
CA LEU A 118 11.18 -21.80 -3.22
C LEU A 118 9.77 -22.03 -2.70
N PRO A 119 9.24 -23.25 -2.91
CA PRO A 119 9.42 -24.27 -1.87
C PRO A 119 9.52 -25.72 -2.37
N ARG A 120 10.30 -26.53 -1.65
CA ARG A 120 10.48 -27.98 -1.84
C ARG A 120 9.15 -28.72 -1.92
N ILE A 121 8.93 -29.36 -3.06
CA ILE A 121 7.72 -30.11 -3.40
C ILE A 121 7.84 -31.50 -2.75
N ASN A 122 7.00 -31.79 -1.77
CA ASN A 122 6.72 -33.19 -1.42
C ASN A 122 5.69 -33.73 -2.44
N PRO A 123 6.01 -34.80 -3.19
CA PRO A 123 5.24 -35.23 -4.37
C PRO A 123 3.83 -35.80 -4.09
N THR A 124 3.37 -35.84 -2.84
CA THR A 124 2.14 -36.54 -2.43
C THR A 124 0.91 -35.65 -2.21
N THR A 125 0.99 -34.33 -2.44
CA THR A 125 -0.14 -33.40 -2.21
C THR A 125 -1.05 -33.21 -3.42
N THR A 126 -2.37 -33.17 -3.22
CA THR A 126 -3.42 -32.96 -4.24
C THR A 126 -3.26 -31.63 -5.00
N GLN A 127 -3.63 -31.57 -6.29
CA GLN A 127 -3.47 -30.40 -7.15
C GLN A 127 -4.06 -29.10 -6.56
N ARG A 128 -5.22 -29.17 -5.87
CA ARG A 128 -5.86 -28.03 -5.20
C ARG A 128 -5.02 -27.46 -4.06
N SER A 129 -4.39 -28.31 -3.24
CA SER A 129 -3.56 -27.83 -2.12
C SER A 129 -2.24 -27.23 -2.60
N ARG A 130 -1.68 -27.72 -3.72
CA ARG A 130 -0.49 -27.14 -4.36
C ARG A 130 -0.75 -25.71 -4.83
N ALA A 131 -1.85 -25.47 -5.55
CA ALA A 131 -2.20 -24.13 -6.04
C ALA A 131 -2.40 -23.13 -4.90
N ILE A 132 -3.08 -23.52 -3.81
CA ILE A 132 -3.22 -22.68 -2.61
C ILE A 132 -1.84 -22.31 -2.05
N PHE A 133 -0.93 -23.26 -1.97
CA PHE A 133 0.40 -23.02 -1.42
C PHE A 133 1.21 -22.03 -2.26
N TYR A 134 1.20 -22.16 -3.60
CA TYR A 134 1.87 -21.21 -4.49
C TYR A 134 1.26 -19.82 -4.41
N VAL A 135 -0.07 -19.71 -4.45
CA VAL A 135 -0.76 -18.41 -4.36
C VAL A 135 -0.49 -17.74 -3.02
N MET A 136 -0.55 -18.50 -1.92
CA MET A 136 -0.22 -17.96 -0.61
C MET A 136 1.24 -17.52 -0.53
N ALA A 137 2.20 -18.30 -1.04
CA ALA A 137 3.63 -17.95 -1.04
C ALA A 137 3.90 -16.66 -1.84
N ALA A 138 3.28 -16.52 -3.01
CA ALA A 138 3.37 -15.33 -3.83
C ALA A 138 2.74 -14.11 -3.14
N ASP A 139 1.57 -14.27 -2.51
CA ASP A 139 0.93 -13.22 -1.71
C ASP A 139 1.88 -12.68 -0.63
N ARG A 140 2.59 -13.57 0.08
CA ARG A 140 3.60 -13.17 1.09
C ARG A 140 4.71 -12.33 0.48
N GLY A 141 5.26 -12.77 -0.65
CA GLY A 141 6.36 -12.08 -1.32
C GLY A 141 5.94 -10.69 -1.81
N VAL A 142 4.77 -10.58 -2.44
CA VAL A 142 4.25 -9.30 -2.94
C VAL A 142 3.95 -8.34 -1.78
N THR A 143 3.21 -8.80 -0.79
CA THR A 143 2.80 -7.96 0.35
C THR A 143 4.00 -7.47 1.15
N PHE A 144 4.97 -8.34 1.43
CA PHE A 144 6.21 -7.99 2.14
C PHE A 144 7.05 -6.97 1.37
N SER A 145 7.24 -7.21 0.07
CA SER A 145 8.06 -6.33 -0.77
C SER A 145 7.43 -4.94 -0.94
N LEU A 146 6.11 -4.86 -1.08
CA LEU A 146 5.36 -3.59 -1.09
C LEU A 146 5.39 -2.90 0.28
N ALA A 147 5.28 -3.64 1.39
CA ALA A 147 5.39 -3.07 2.74
C ALA A 147 6.76 -2.40 2.95
N ILE A 148 7.85 -3.06 2.54
CA ILE A 148 9.20 -2.49 2.59
C ILE A 148 9.29 -1.24 1.72
N LEU A 149 8.77 -1.27 0.49
CA LEU A 149 8.78 -0.12 -0.42
C LEU A 149 8.08 1.09 0.22
N VAL A 150 6.89 0.88 0.78
CA VAL A 150 6.10 1.94 1.44
C VAL A 150 6.82 2.46 2.70
N LEU A 151 7.43 1.59 3.50
CA LEU A 151 8.22 1.98 4.67
C LEU A 151 9.44 2.82 4.28
N LEU A 152 10.17 2.41 3.24
CA LEU A 152 11.32 3.16 2.73
C LEU A 152 10.88 4.54 2.22
N MET A 153 9.76 4.60 1.50
CA MET A 153 9.15 5.86 1.06
C MET A 153 8.78 6.75 2.26
N LEU A 154 8.16 6.20 3.29
CA LEU A 154 7.81 6.95 4.51
C LEU A 154 9.06 7.45 5.24
N LEU A 155 10.12 6.63 5.29
CA LEU A 155 11.40 7.02 5.86
C LEU A 155 12.02 8.18 5.07
N MET A 156 12.00 8.14 3.73
CA MET A 156 12.44 9.26 2.92
C MET A 156 11.64 10.54 3.22
N ILE A 157 10.31 10.45 3.30
CA ILE A 157 9.46 11.60 3.66
C ILE A 157 9.78 12.11 5.08
N SER A 158 10.14 11.24 6.02
CA SER A 158 10.51 11.66 7.38
C SER A 158 11.85 12.40 7.43
N ARG A 159 12.77 12.09 6.50
CA ARG A 159 14.13 12.65 6.47
C ARG A 159 14.25 13.92 5.63
N TYR A 160 13.37 14.10 4.65
CA TYR A 160 13.32 15.30 3.83
C TYR A 160 12.03 16.08 4.16
N PRO A 161 12.10 17.37 4.53
CA PRO A 161 10.92 18.19 4.83
C PRO A 161 10.11 18.47 3.54
N VAL A 162 9.36 17.48 3.09
CA VAL A 162 8.58 17.55 1.86
C VAL A 162 7.21 18.12 2.19
N ARG A 163 6.86 19.26 1.58
CA ARG A 163 5.55 19.92 1.72
C ARG A 163 4.48 19.10 0.98
N LEU A 164 3.97 18.06 1.64
CA LEU A 164 2.89 17.21 1.14
C LEU A 164 1.52 17.74 1.55
N SER A 165 0.52 17.47 0.73
CA SER A 165 -0.88 17.65 1.12
C SER A 165 -1.23 16.64 2.21
N ARG A 166 -2.09 17.06 3.16
CA ARG A 166 -2.56 16.20 4.26
C ARG A 166 -3.08 14.85 3.76
N ASN A 167 -3.79 14.85 2.64
CA ASN A 167 -4.32 13.63 2.03
C ASN A 167 -3.23 12.64 1.60
N VAL A 168 -2.10 13.12 1.06
CA VAL A 168 -1.01 12.23 0.61
C VAL A 168 -0.30 11.61 1.81
N VAL A 169 -0.07 12.38 2.87
CA VAL A 169 0.51 11.87 4.13
C VAL A 169 -0.43 10.83 4.76
N LEU A 170 -1.73 11.12 4.78
CA LEU A 170 -2.74 10.21 5.31
C LEU A 170 -2.88 8.94 4.48
N HIS A 171 -2.85 9.06 3.15
CA HIS A 171 -2.83 7.89 2.27
C HIS A 171 -1.58 7.04 2.52
N ALA A 172 -0.40 7.66 2.61
CA ALA A 172 0.85 6.94 2.87
C ALA A 172 0.83 6.23 4.23
N SER A 173 0.35 6.89 5.29
CA SER A 173 0.30 6.31 6.63
C SER A 173 -0.69 5.14 6.70
N LEU A 174 -1.89 5.29 6.15
CA LEU A 174 -2.89 4.21 6.13
C LEU A 174 -2.43 3.02 5.29
N TYR A 175 -1.77 3.25 4.16
CA TYR A 175 -1.18 2.17 3.38
C TYR A 175 -0.05 1.45 4.11
N THR A 176 0.79 2.20 4.82
CA THR A 176 1.85 1.59 5.65
C THR A 176 1.25 0.67 6.70
N ILE A 177 0.24 1.14 7.43
CA ILE A 177 -0.46 0.33 8.45
C ILE A 177 -1.07 -0.91 7.81
N PHE A 178 -1.79 -0.74 6.70
CA PHE A 178 -2.44 -1.84 5.99
C PHE A 178 -1.45 -2.92 5.54
N PHE A 179 -0.37 -2.53 4.83
CA PHE A 179 0.63 -3.50 4.34
C PHE A 179 1.45 -4.13 5.47
N LEU A 180 1.77 -3.38 6.52
CA LEU A 180 2.50 -3.89 7.68
C LEU A 180 1.66 -4.90 8.47
N SER A 181 0.37 -4.60 8.68
CA SER A 181 -0.57 -5.53 9.32
C SER A 181 -0.74 -6.80 8.50
N ASN A 182 -0.89 -6.69 7.16
CA ASN A 182 -1.02 -7.86 6.30
C ASN A 182 0.24 -8.73 6.31
N THR A 183 1.42 -8.09 6.26
CA THR A 183 2.71 -8.75 6.39
C THR A 183 2.84 -9.50 7.73
N LEU A 184 2.45 -8.85 8.83
CA LEU A 184 2.47 -9.46 10.15
C LEU A 184 1.51 -10.65 10.24
N GLY A 185 0.30 -10.53 9.69
CA GLY A 185 -0.67 -11.63 9.65
C GLY A 185 -0.14 -12.84 8.89
N VAL A 186 0.51 -12.61 7.75
CA VAL A 186 1.15 -13.66 6.96
C VAL A 186 2.31 -14.33 7.71
N LEU A 187 3.16 -13.55 8.40
CA LEU A 187 4.23 -14.09 9.25
C LEU A 187 3.68 -14.92 10.42
N LEU A 188 2.65 -14.41 11.10
CA LEU A 188 1.98 -15.12 12.18
C LEU A 188 1.38 -16.44 11.69
N GLN A 189 0.75 -16.46 10.52
CA GLN A 189 0.23 -17.71 9.92
C GLN A 189 1.35 -18.70 9.59
N SER A 190 2.52 -18.21 9.17
CA SER A 190 3.68 -19.06 8.88
C SER A 190 4.30 -19.67 10.15
N VAL A 191 4.27 -18.95 11.27
CA VAL A 191 4.86 -19.39 12.56
C VAL A 191 3.89 -20.25 13.36
N PHE A 192 2.62 -19.85 13.46
CA PHE A 192 1.62 -20.51 14.30
C PHE A 192 0.81 -21.60 13.58
N GLY A 193 1.00 -21.75 12.26
CA GLY A 193 0.33 -22.75 11.44
C GLY A 193 -1.19 -22.51 11.31
N LEU A 194 -1.88 -23.48 10.70
CA LEU A 194 -3.31 -23.39 10.34
C LEU A 194 -4.26 -23.28 11.56
N ARG A 195 -3.79 -23.55 12.79
CA ARG A 195 -4.63 -23.60 14.00
C ARG A 195 -5.23 -22.24 14.38
N HIS A 196 -4.54 -21.14 14.03
CA HIS A 196 -4.98 -19.78 14.33
C HIS A 196 -5.37 -18.98 13.08
N TYR A 197 -5.50 -19.64 11.93
CA TYR A 197 -5.79 -18.99 10.65
C TYR A 197 -7.03 -18.08 10.71
N THR A 198 -8.13 -18.57 11.27
CA THR A 198 -9.40 -17.82 11.36
C THR A 198 -9.31 -16.60 12.27
N ALA A 199 -8.54 -16.67 13.35
CA ALA A 199 -8.35 -15.54 14.26
C ALA A 199 -7.50 -14.45 13.62
N ILE A 200 -6.42 -14.84 12.93
CA ILE A 200 -5.53 -13.90 12.23
C ILE A 200 -6.28 -13.23 11.07
N ASP A 201 -7.02 -14.02 10.28
CA ASP A 201 -7.80 -13.52 9.15
C ASP A 201 -8.89 -12.53 9.59
N THR A 202 -9.61 -12.85 10.66
CA THR A 202 -10.58 -11.92 11.27
C THR A 202 -9.91 -10.63 11.75
N GLY A 203 -8.71 -10.74 12.34
CA GLY A 203 -7.93 -9.56 12.76
C GLY A 203 -7.52 -8.68 11.58
N LEU A 204 -7.08 -9.28 10.48
CA LEU A 204 -6.74 -8.56 9.24
C LEU A 204 -7.97 -7.89 8.60
N LEU A 205 -9.13 -8.54 8.66
CA LEU A 205 -10.39 -7.96 8.21
C LEU A 205 -10.78 -6.74 9.07
N CYS A 206 -10.65 -6.81 10.40
CA CYS A 206 -10.86 -5.68 11.30
C CYS A 206 -9.96 -4.49 10.92
N VAL A 207 -8.66 -4.73 10.72
CA VAL A 207 -7.71 -3.67 10.32
C VAL A 207 -8.13 -3.08 8.97
N SER A 208 -8.51 -3.93 8.00
CA SER A 208 -8.98 -3.49 6.69
C SER A 208 -10.21 -2.59 6.78
N VAL A 209 -11.18 -2.94 7.61
CA VAL A 209 -12.39 -2.14 7.87
C VAL A 209 -12.01 -0.79 8.49
N ILE A 210 -11.13 -0.79 9.50
CA ILE A 210 -10.67 0.45 10.14
C ILE A 210 -9.96 1.36 9.13
N CYS A 211 -9.10 0.81 8.26
CA CYS A 211 -8.43 1.57 7.21
C CYS A 211 -9.43 2.17 6.21
N VAL A 212 -10.44 1.41 5.79
CA VAL A 212 -11.52 1.90 4.92
C VAL A 212 -12.28 3.03 5.60
N LEU A 213 -12.73 2.84 6.84
CA LEU A 213 -13.42 3.90 7.58
C LEU A 213 -12.53 5.14 7.75
N ALA A 214 -11.24 4.97 8.02
CA ALA A 214 -10.30 6.08 8.10
C ALA A 214 -10.19 6.84 6.77
N TRP A 215 -10.08 6.14 5.63
CA TRP A 215 -10.13 6.80 4.32
C TRP A 215 -11.46 7.52 4.09
N LEU A 216 -12.58 6.91 4.48
CA LEU A 216 -13.91 7.50 4.32
C LEU A 216 -14.07 8.80 5.10
N PHE A 217 -13.60 8.85 6.35
CA PHE A 217 -13.79 10.03 7.20
C PHE A 217 -12.73 11.11 6.94
N PHE A 218 -11.45 10.73 6.81
CA PHE A 218 -10.37 11.70 6.78
C PHE A 218 -10.01 12.20 5.38
N LEU A 219 -10.35 11.47 4.31
CA LEU A 219 -10.06 11.92 2.97
C LEU A 219 -11.05 13.02 2.56
N THR A 220 -10.57 14.26 2.48
CA THR A 220 -11.41 15.44 2.22
C THR A 220 -10.80 16.28 1.10
N PRO A 221 -11.60 16.90 0.21
CA PRO A 221 -11.07 17.76 -0.86
C PRO A 221 -10.25 18.93 -0.30
N GLU A 222 -10.68 19.51 0.83
CA GLU A 222 -9.94 20.55 1.56
C GLU A 222 -8.55 20.09 2.02
N GLY A 223 -8.37 18.80 2.29
CA GLY A 223 -7.08 18.21 2.66
C GLY A 223 -6.04 18.16 1.53
N GLU A 224 -6.44 18.48 0.28
CA GLU A 224 -5.50 18.70 -0.82
C GLU A 224 -4.89 20.11 -0.79
N GLU A 225 -5.64 21.09 -0.30
CA GLU A 225 -5.21 22.49 -0.19
C GLU A 225 -4.41 22.73 1.10
N VAL A 226 -4.76 22.03 2.19
CA VAL A 226 -4.04 22.09 3.47
C VAL A 226 -2.66 21.43 3.33
N ARG A 227 -1.63 22.28 3.29
CA ARG A 227 -0.23 21.89 3.21
C ARG A 227 0.27 21.59 4.61
N VAL A 228 0.64 20.34 4.87
CA VAL A 228 1.30 19.98 6.12
C VAL A 228 2.77 20.31 5.97
N ASN A 229 3.21 21.37 6.66
CA ASN A 229 4.63 21.66 6.81
C ASN A 229 5.12 20.80 7.97
N ILE A 230 5.87 19.73 7.70
CA ILE A 230 6.52 18.95 8.77
C ILE A 230 7.65 19.84 9.31
N PRO A 231 7.54 20.36 10.54
CA PRO A 231 8.45 21.39 11.02
C PRO A 231 9.70 20.70 11.55
N HIS A 232 10.69 20.48 10.68
CA HIS A 232 12.03 20.12 11.14
C HIS A 232 13.08 21.19 10.85
N PHE A 233 12.80 22.12 9.94
CA PHE A 233 13.64 23.29 9.71
C PHE A 233 12.94 24.52 10.27
N ASP A 234 13.53 25.06 11.34
CA ASP A 234 13.22 26.40 11.82
C ASP A 234 13.46 27.37 10.65
N PRO A 235 12.55 28.32 10.33
CA PRO A 235 12.75 29.28 9.24
C PRO A 235 14.12 30.00 9.31
N LYS A 236 14.65 30.17 10.52
CA LYS A 236 15.99 30.74 10.76
C LYS A 236 17.15 29.85 10.36
N GLN A 237 16.96 28.53 10.22
CA GLN A 237 17.97 27.59 9.73
C GLN A 237 18.01 27.58 8.19
N GLU A 238 16.86 27.71 7.53
CA GLU A 238 16.77 27.80 6.06
C GLU A 238 17.51 29.05 5.55
N GLU A 239 17.29 30.19 6.21
CA GLU A 239 17.98 31.46 5.90
C GLU A 239 19.51 31.36 6.12
N ARG A 240 19.92 30.62 7.16
CA ARG A 240 21.34 30.41 7.50
C ARG A 240 22.04 29.51 6.47
N ILE A 241 21.35 28.51 5.94
CA ILE A 241 21.88 27.61 4.91
C ILE A 241 21.99 28.32 3.56
N LEU A 242 20.99 29.13 3.20
CA LEU A 242 21.02 29.95 1.98
C LEU A 242 22.15 30.97 2.01
N TYR A 243 22.36 31.65 3.14
CA TYR A 243 23.50 32.54 3.33
C TYR A 243 24.85 31.82 3.17
N HIS A 244 24.96 30.60 3.70
CA HIS A 244 26.19 29.82 3.56
C HIS A 244 26.48 29.42 2.11
N LEU A 245 25.44 29.05 1.35
CA LEU A 245 25.55 28.75 -0.08
C LEU A 245 25.99 29.96 -0.90
N ASP A 246 25.47 31.16 -0.62
CA ASP A 246 25.87 32.39 -1.30
C ASP A 246 27.34 32.75 -1.03
N THR A 247 27.80 32.56 0.21
CA THR A 247 29.22 32.78 0.54
C THR A 247 30.16 31.79 -0.16
N LEU A 248 29.74 30.53 -0.33
CA LEU A 248 30.50 29.53 -1.07
C LEU A 248 30.53 29.82 -2.58
N ASN A 249 29.41 30.25 -3.16
CA ASN A 249 29.37 30.66 -4.57
C ASN A 249 30.26 31.88 -4.83
N ALA A 250 30.24 32.88 -3.94
CA ALA A 250 31.07 34.07 -4.08
C ALA A 250 32.58 33.76 -4.00
N THR A 251 32.97 32.79 -3.16
CA THR A 251 34.37 32.35 -3.05
C THR A 251 34.81 31.53 -4.26
N MET A 252 33.98 30.60 -4.76
CA MET A 252 34.29 29.84 -5.98
C MET A 252 34.39 30.72 -7.23
N LEU A 253 33.51 31.72 -7.37
CA LEU A 253 33.56 32.68 -8.49
C LEU A 253 34.82 33.57 -8.44
N LYS A 254 35.32 33.89 -7.23
CA LYS A 254 36.60 34.61 -7.07
C LYS A 254 37.81 33.75 -7.43
N VAL A 255 37.78 32.47 -7.08
CA VAL A 255 38.87 31.53 -7.42
C VAL A 255 38.89 31.22 -8.92
N SER A 256 37.72 31.10 -9.55
CA SER A 256 37.61 30.85 -11.00
C SER A 256 37.97 32.05 -11.89
N ARG A 257 38.08 33.26 -11.34
CA ARG A 257 38.47 34.48 -12.06
C ARG A 257 39.98 34.80 -11.97
N LYS A 258 40.74 33.97 -11.26
CA LYS A 258 42.21 33.98 -11.27
C LYS A 258 42.73 32.87 -12.18
#